data_AF-X0Z3E2-F1
#
_entry.id   AF-X0Z3E2-F1
#
_cell.length_a   1.000
_cell.length_b   1.000
_cell.length_c   1.000
_cell.angle_alpha   90.00
_cell.angle_beta   90.00
_cell.angle_gamma   90.00
#
_symmetry.space_group_name_H-M   'P 1'
#
loop_
_entity.id
_entity.type
_entity.pdbx_description
1 polymer ?
#
loop_
_entity_poly.entity_id
_entity_poly.type
_entity_poly.pdbx_seq_one_letter_code
_entity_poly.pdbx_strand_id
1 'polypeptide(L)'
;DIIGGEGIVINAIANGYEAAISIDRYLRGVDLKEDRFFREDLRPAALPKKQIEVTQRRAMPIIPVEERIKSFNECEIGLSEEDAIQEAHRCVLCNMCSNCDLPHELLQESLEKGQKFKCVYGKQSFYDSADKIDYLRVPKTVIGILNQNGIIPVVLEDEKCCGHDNYWTGDMDTFEKLAKYNVHLFKNAGVKTIICNCAEGYYMWKFVYKDLFKENNDFNFEVYHISEYIQKEGLLDDLKLPNSDKILVTYHDPC
;
A
#
# COMPACT_ATOMS: atom_id res chain seq x y z
N ASP A 1 27.51 18.13 14.15
CA ASP A 1 26.67 16.93 14.22
C ASP A 1 27.58 15.71 14.17
N ILE A 2 27.38 14.72 15.05
CA ILE A 2 28.24 13.52 15.15
C ILE A 2 27.39 12.29 14.86
N ILE A 3 27.76 11.52 13.84
CA ILE A 3 27.13 10.23 13.53
C ILE A 3 28.24 9.19 13.38
N GLY A 4 28.19 8.14 14.21
CA GLY A 4 29.15 7.03 14.19
C GLY A 4 28.97 6.02 13.05
N GLY A 5 28.28 6.37 11.95
CA GLY A 5 28.00 5.47 10.82
C GLY A 5 26.71 5.83 10.06
N GLU A 6 26.15 4.88 9.30
CA GLU A 6 24.82 5.01 8.72
C GLU A 6 23.77 4.88 9.85
N GLY A 7 22.97 5.93 10.08
CA GLY A 7 22.01 5.95 11.19
C GLY A 7 20.89 6.96 11.00
N ILE A 8 19.74 6.66 11.59
CA ILE A 8 18.55 7.54 11.59
C ILE A 8 18.74 8.74 12.54
N VAL A 9 17.92 9.78 12.40
CA VAL A 9 17.99 11.04 13.17
C VAL A 9 18.08 10.80 14.69
N ILE A 10 17.38 9.79 15.21
CA ILE A 10 17.43 9.42 16.64
C ILE A 10 18.85 9.04 17.07
N ASN A 11 19.60 8.32 16.22
CA ASN A 11 20.98 7.93 16.51
C ASN A 11 21.92 9.15 16.50
N ALA A 12 21.68 10.13 15.62
CA ALA A 12 22.48 11.36 15.58
C ALA A 12 22.32 12.17 16.87
N ILE A 13 21.07 12.30 17.35
CA ILE A 13 20.78 12.99 18.62
C ILE A 13 21.45 12.27 19.79
N ALA A 14 21.30 10.94 19.88
CA ALA A 14 21.91 10.15 20.96
C ALA A 14 23.44 10.25 20.95
N ASN A 15 24.08 10.16 19.77
CA ASN A 15 25.53 10.32 19.62
C ASN A 15 26.00 11.72 20.03
N GLY A 16 25.21 12.76 19.75
CA GLY A 16 25.47 14.13 20.19
C GLY A 16 25.49 14.25 21.71
N TYR A 17 24.53 13.63 22.40
CA TYR A 17 24.49 13.59 23.87
C TYR A 17 25.70 12.84 24.45
N GLU A 18 26.03 11.66 23.93
CA GLU A 18 27.19 10.89 24.37
C GLU A 18 28.52 11.63 24.15
N ALA A 19 28.65 12.34 23.02
CA ALA A 19 29.82 13.17 22.76
C ALA A 19 29.92 14.34 23.76
N ALA A 20 28.81 15.02 24.06
CA ALA A 20 28.78 16.09 25.05
C ALA A 20 29.18 15.61 26.46
N ILE A 21 28.67 14.45 26.89
CA ILE A 21 29.05 13.81 28.16
C ILE A 21 30.54 13.45 28.16
N SER A 22 31.06 12.94 27.04
CA SER A 22 32.49 12.62 26.89
C SER A 22 33.39 13.85 27.04
N ILE A 23 32.98 14.97 26.43
CA ILE A 23 33.69 16.23 26.52
C ILE A 23 33.68 16.75 27.96
N ASP A 24 32.52 16.77 28.62
CA ASP A 24 32.41 17.24 30.01
C ASP A 24 33.29 16.41 30.97
N ARG A 25 33.26 15.08 30.84
CA ARG A 25 34.10 14.18 31.65
C ARG A 25 35.59 14.38 31.41
N TYR A 26 36.01 14.50 30.15
CA TYR A 26 37.40 14.78 29.81
C TYR A 26 37.89 16.08 30.47
N LEU A 27 37.08 17.15 30.39
CA LEU A 27 37.41 18.44 30.98
C LEU A 27 37.47 18.41 32.52
N ARG A 28 36.70 17.51 33.15
CA ARG A 28 36.69 17.33 34.62
C ARG A 28 37.68 16.27 35.12
N GLY A 29 38.41 15.61 34.23
CA GLY A 29 39.33 14.53 34.59
C GLY A 29 38.63 13.26 35.11
N VAL A 30 37.36 13.07 34.77
CA VAL A 30 36.56 11.88 35.11
C VAL A 30 36.80 10.80 34.07
N ASP A 31 36.81 9.54 34.48
CA ASP A 31 37.01 8.41 33.56
C ASP A 31 35.93 8.39 32.46
N LEU A 32 36.38 8.26 31.21
CA LEU A 32 35.49 8.34 30.05
C LEU A 32 34.55 7.13 29.93
N LYS A 33 34.90 5.99 30.50
CA LYS A 33 34.20 4.71 30.38
C LYS A 33 33.35 4.36 31.61
N GLU A 34 33.60 4.99 32.75
CA GLU A 34 32.85 4.75 33.99
C GLU A 34 31.33 4.90 33.80
N ASP A 35 30.55 3.94 34.29
CA ASP A 35 29.08 3.89 34.19
C ASP A 35 28.48 4.01 32.77
N ARG A 36 29.24 3.68 31.71
CA ARG A 36 28.67 3.55 30.37
C ARG A 36 28.24 2.11 30.10
N PHE A 37 27.03 1.95 29.58
CA PHE A 37 26.51 0.68 29.08
C PHE A 37 26.79 0.59 27.58
N PHE A 38 27.61 -0.39 27.15
CA PHE A 38 27.80 -0.63 25.74
C PHE A 38 26.67 -1.51 25.22
N ARG A 39 26.25 -1.28 23.97
CA ARG A 39 25.18 -2.06 23.33
C ARG A 39 25.53 -3.56 23.25
N GLU A 40 26.82 -3.87 23.26
CA GLU A 40 27.40 -5.21 23.34
C GLU A 40 27.13 -5.92 24.68
N ASP A 41 26.91 -5.15 25.76
CA ASP A 41 26.60 -5.66 27.10
C ASP A 41 25.09 -5.96 27.26
N LEU A 42 24.26 -5.47 26.34
CA LEU A 42 22.82 -5.72 26.35
C LEU A 42 22.55 -7.11 25.78
N ARG A 43 22.26 -8.07 26.66
CA ARG A 43 21.64 -9.32 26.23
C ARG A 43 20.23 -9.02 25.73
N PRO A 44 19.86 -9.42 24.50
CA PRO A 44 18.47 -9.34 24.06
C PRO A 44 17.60 -10.05 25.08
N ALA A 45 16.50 -9.40 25.49
CA ALA A 45 15.50 -10.09 26.29
C ALA A 45 15.06 -11.34 25.52
N ALA A 46 15.01 -12.49 26.21
CA ALA A 46 14.43 -13.68 25.62
C ALA A 46 13.03 -13.33 25.14
N LEU A 47 12.74 -13.60 23.87
CA LEU A 47 11.39 -13.41 23.35
C LEU A 47 10.44 -14.18 24.28
N PRO A 48 9.41 -13.53 24.84
CA PRO A 48 8.45 -14.24 25.66
C PRO A 48 7.85 -15.34 24.81
N LYS A 49 7.97 -16.59 25.27
CA LYS A 49 7.30 -17.73 24.64
C LYS A 49 5.80 -17.54 24.82
N LYS A 50 5.16 -16.79 23.93
CA LYS A 50 3.71 -16.72 23.88
C LYS A 50 3.21 -18.05 23.34
N GLN A 51 2.37 -18.75 24.11
CA GLN A 51 1.61 -19.86 23.57
C GLN A 51 0.66 -19.26 22.54
N ILE A 52 0.95 -19.51 21.27
CA ILE A 52 0.09 -19.12 20.16
C ILE A 52 -0.88 -20.28 19.97
N GLU A 53 -2.15 -20.08 20.30
CA GLU A 53 -3.21 -20.99 19.87
C GLU A 53 -3.46 -20.74 18.38
N VAL A 54 -3.03 -21.69 17.55
CA VAL A 54 -3.26 -21.64 16.10
C VAL A 54 -4.72 -22.02 15.86
N THR A 55 -5.59 -21.01 15.71
CA THR A 55 -6.98 -21.21 15.28
C THR A 55 -7.09 -21.08 13.76
N GLN A 56 -8.10 -21.73 13.16
CA GLN A 56 -8.34 -21.66 11.72
C GLN A 56 -8.87 -20.28 11.32
N ARG A 57 -8.45 -19.78 10.16
CA ARG A 57 -8.99 -18.53 9.59
C ARG A 57 -10.48 -18.66 9.27
N ARG A 58 -11.28 -17.66 9.66
CA ARG A 58 -12.67 -17.54 9.23
C ARG A 58 -12.69 -17.28 7.72
N ALA A 59 -13.44 -18.08 6.97
CA ALA A 59 -13.59 -17.87 5.55
C ALA A 59 -14.34 -16.55 5.32
N MET A 60 -13.82 -15.70 4.42
CA MET A 60 -14.54 -14.50 4.01
C MET A 60 -15.83 -14.92 3.31
N PRO A 61 -17.01 -14.49 3.78
CA PRO A 61 -18.25 -14.71 3.06
C PRO A 61 -18.16 -14.05 1.69
N ILE A 62 -18.50 -14.83 0.66
CA ILE A 62 -18.52 -14.36 -0.73
C ILE A 62 -19.88 -14.61 -1.34
N ILE A 63 -20.32 -13.73 -2.24
CA ILE A 63 -21.54 -13.97 -3.01
C ILE A 63 -21.39 -15.17 -3.98
N PRO A 64 -22.47 -15.92 -4.27
CA PRO A 64 -22.44 -17.05 -5.20
C PRO A 64 -21.92 -16.67 -6.59
N VAL A 65 -21.29 -17.62 -7.29
CA VAL A 65 -20.73 -17.40 -8.64
C VAL A 65 -21.81 -16.89 -9.60
N GLU A 66 -23.02 -17.41 -9.49
CA GLU A 66 -24.17 -17.08 -10.34
C GLU A 66 -24.58 -15.61 -10.24
N GLU A 67 -24.26 -14.95 -9.13
CA GLU A 67 -24.48 -13.52 -8.89
C GLU A 67 -23.26 -12.68 -9.27
N ARG A 68 -22.04 -13.19 -9.02
CA ARG A 68 -20.78 -12.55 -9.41
C ARG A 68 -20.66 -12.33 -10.90
N ILE A 69 -21.07 -13.29 -11.73
CA ILE A 69 -20.97 -13.17 -13.19
C ILE A 69 -21.99 -12.18 -13.80
N LYS A 70 -22.96 -11.70 -13.01
CA LYS A 70 -24.06 -10.85 -13.49
C LYS A 70 -23.99 -9.41 -12.98
N SER A 71 -23.09 -9.12 -12.05
CA SER A 71 -23.05 -7.82 -11.39
C SER A 71 -21.62 -7.44 -11.01
N PHE A 72 -21.39 -6.14 -10.80
CA PHE A 72 -20.15 -5.62 -10.23
C PHE A 72 -20.32 -5.31 -8.74
N ASN A 73 -21.18 -6.07 -8.06
CA ASN A 73 -21.34 -5.94 -6.61
C ASN A 73 -20.08 -6.48 -5.92
N GLU A 74 -19.78 -5.92 -4.73
CA GLU A 74 -18.66 -6.37 -3.91
C GLU A 74 -18.74 -7.88 -3.67
N CYS A 75 -17.66 -8.59 -4.04
CA CYS A 75 -17.62 -10.04 -3.97
C CYS A 75 -17.50 -10.54 -2.52
N GLU A 76 -16.69 -9.85 -1.72
CA GLU A 76 -16.46 -10.12 -0.31
C GLU A 76 -17.41 -9.25 0.53
N ILE A 77 -18.43 -9.85 1.14
CA ILE A 77 -19.47 -9.08 1.86
C ILE A 77 -19.10 -8.75 3.32
N GLY A 78 -17.82 -8.92 3.66
CA GLY A 78 -17.30 -8.71 5.00
C GLY A 78 -17.61 -9.84 5.98
N LEU A 79 -16.89 -9.84 7.09
CA LEU A 79 -17.13 -10.74 8.22
C LEU A 79 -18.34 -10.26 9.05
N SER A 80 -19.04 -11.18 9.69
CA SER A 80 -19.98 -10.82 10.75
C SER A 80 -19.22 -10.15 11.90
N GLU A 81 -19.90 -9.34 12.72
CA GLU A 81 -19.27 -8.72 13.90
C GLU A 81 -18.62 -9.77 14.81
N GLU A 82 -19.29 -10.90 15.01
CA GLU A 82 -18.76 -12.02 15.79
C GLU A 82 -17.48 -12.61 15.15
N ASP A 83 -17.51 -12.88 13.85
CA ASP A 83 -16.35 -13.41 13.13
C ASP A 83 -15.20 -12.40 13.09
N ALA A 84 -15.48 -11.11 12.93
CA ALA A 84 -14.49 -10.04 12.93
C ALA A 84 -13.81 -9.90 14.31
N ILE A 85 -14.59 -9.99 15.40
CA ILE A 85 -14.06 -10.00 16.77
C ILE A 85 -13.17 -11.24 16.98
N GLN A 86 -13.61 -12.42 16.54
CA GLN A 86 -12.80 -13.63 16.63
C GLN A 86 -11.53 -13.57 15.77
N GLU A 87 -11.60 -12.98 14.58
CA GLU A 87 -10.47 -12.73 13.68
C GLU A 87 -9.45 -11.78 14.34
N ALA A 88 -9.93 -10.72 14.98
CA ALA A 88 -9.11 -9.77 15.73
C ALA A 88 -8.46 -10.44 16.96
N HIS A 89 -9.15 -11.36 17.63
CA HIS A 89 -8.58 -12.16 18.72
C HIS A 89 -7.59 -13.22 18.24
N ARG A 90 -7.75 -13.76 17.01
CA ARG A 90 -6.73 -14.63 16.40
C ARG A 90 -5.43 -13.87 16.13
N CYS A 91 -5.48 -12.55 15.97
CA CYS A 91 -4.37 -11.72 15.52
C CYS A 91 -3.05 -12.09 16.23
N VAL A 92 -2.25 -12.88 15.53
CA VAL A 92 -0.92 -13.32 15.94
C VAL A 92 -0.01 -12.14 15.62
N LEU A 93 0.26 -11.27 16.60
CA LEU A 93 1.29 -10.22 16.54
C LEU A 93 1.62 -9.74 15.11
N CYS A 94 1.01 -8.63 14.66
CA CYS A 94 1.37 -7.89 13.44
C CYS A 94 2.88 -7.57 13.30
N ASN A 95 3.65 -7.71 14.38
CA ASN A 95 5.08 -7.43 14.42
C ASN A 95 5.98 -8.33 13.54
N MET A 96 5.41 -9.26 12.76
CA MET A 96 6.16 -10.02 11.74
C MET A 96 5.87 -9.57 10.30
N CYS A 97 4.72 -8.92 10.02
CA CYS A 97 4.40 -8.40 8.68
C CYS A 97 5.05 -7.04 8.37
N SER A 98 5.50 -6.29 9.39
CA SER A 98 6.24 -5.03 9.18
C SER A 98 7.70 -5.21 8.79
N ASN A 99 8.17 -6.46 8.58
CA ASN A 99 9.47 -6.76 7.97
C ASN A 99 9.23 -7.52 6.66
N CYS A 100 8.97 -6.78 5.59
CA CYS A 100 8.59 -7.27 4.27
C CYS A 100 9.70 -7.98 3.45
N ASP A 101 10.89 -8.26 3.98
CA ASP A 101 12.01 -8.75 3.15
C ASP A 101 12.68 -10.05 3.67
N LEU A 102 11.91 -11.11 3.94
CA LEU A 102 12.52 -12.41 4.29
C LEU A 102 11.85 -13.60 3.58
N PRO A 103 12.51 -14.20 2.57
CA PRO A 103 12.29 -15.57 2.18
C PRO A 103 12.57 -16.53 3.36
N HIS A 104 11.78 -17.61 3.46
CA HIS A 104 11.82 -18.58 4.57
C HIS A 104 13.19 -19.27 4.75
N GLU A 105 14.00 -19.34 3.69
CA GLU A 105 15.34 -19.94 3.71
C GLU A 105 16.38 -19.02 4.39
N LEU A 106 16.21 -17.70 4.30
CA LEU A 106 17.09 -16.71 4.93
C LEU A 106 16.87 -16.59 6.45
N LEU A 107 15.70 -17.01 6.94
CA LEU A 107 15.42 -17.14 8.38
C LEU A 107 16.27 -18.24 9.03
N GLN A 108 16.50 -19.37 8.33
CA GLN A 108 17.33 -20.45 8.85
C GLN A 108 18.82 -20.08 8.87
N GLU A 109 19.35 -19.47 7.81
CA GLU A 109 20.76 -19.03 7.79
C GLU A 109 21.07 -17.93 8.82
N SER A 110 20.12 -17.03 9.09
CA SER A 110 20.25 -15.96 10.08
C SER A 110 20.39 -16.49 11.52
N LEU A 111 19.83 -17.65 11.82
CA LEU A 111 19.92 -18.28 13.14
C LEU A 111 21.32 -18.89 13.39
N GLU A 112 22.05 -19.25 12.34
CA GLU A 112 23.35 -19.93 12.44
C GLU A 112 24.55 -18.97 12.43
N LYS A 113 24.45 -17.80 11.77
CA LYS A 113 25.64 -16.97 11.43
C LYS A 113 25.73 -15.59 12.08
N GLY A 114 24.98 -15.32 13.15
CA GLY A 114 25.27 -14.19 14.05
C GLY A 114 25.32 -12.81 13.36
N GLN A 115 24.14 -12.30 13.01
CA GLN A 115 23.78 -10.88 12.89
C GLN A 115 24.82 -9.91 12.30
N LYS A 116 24.86 -9.79 10.96
CA LYS A 116 25.02 -8.49 10.28
C LYS A 116 24.13 -8.47 9.02
N PHE A 117 23.02 -7.72 9.11
CA PHE A 117 22.17 -7.42 7.96
C PHE A 117 22.66 -6.16 7.26
N LYS A 118 22.84 -6.22 5.94
CA LYS A 118 23.03 -5.04 5.09
C LYS A 118 21.76 -4.85 4.26
N CYS A 119 20.89 -3.96 4.70
CA CYS A 119 19.68 -3.60 3.96
C CYS A 119 19.99 -2.34 3.12
N VAL A 120 19.81 -2.42 1.81
CA VAL A 120 19.99 -1.26 0.90
C VAL A 120 18.62 -0.93 0.32
N TYR A 121 17.84 -0.13 1.04
CA TYR A 121 16.58 0.38 0.53
C TYR A 121 16.86 1.54 -0.45
N GLY A 122 16.29 1.48 -1.65
CA GLY A 122 16.32 2.60 -2.62
C GLY A 122 17.50 2.66 -3.58
N LYS A 123 18.33 1.61 -3.69
CA LYS A 123 19.34 1.49 -4.76
C LYS A 123 19.10 0.26 -5.63
N GLN A 124 18.03 0.28 -6.42
CA GLN A 124 17.96 -0.47 -7.69
C GLN A 124 18.74 0.29 -8.76
N SER A 125 19.99 0.64 -8.45
CA SER A 125 20.96 0.94 -9.49
C SER A 125 21.43 -0.39 -10.05
N PHE A 126 21.44 -0.52 -11.37
CA PHE A 126 22.00 -1.60 -12.20
C PHE A 126 20.96 -2.53 -12.85
N TYR A 127 20.84 -2.33 -14.17
CA TYR A 127 20.13 -3.08 -15.21
C TYR A 127 18.66 -2.67 -15.46
N ASP A 128 18.35 -2.28 -16.71
CA ASP A 128 16.99 -2.41 -17.24
C ASP A 128 16.68 -3.91 -17.19
N SER A 129 15.98 -4.35 -16.13
CA SER A 129 15.52 -5.73 -16.03
C SER A 129 14.50 -5.98 -17.13
N ALA A 130 14.51 -7.19 -17.70
CA ALA A 130 13.44 -7.65 -18.59
C ALA A 130 12.04 -7.58 -17.91
N ASP A 131 12.03 -7.48 -16.58
CA ASP A 131 10.86 -7.39 -15.71
C ASP A 131 10.54 -5.95 -15.23
N LYS A 132 11.06 -4.92 -15.91
CA LYS A 132 10.71 -3.54 -15.59
C LYS A 132 9.20 -3.35 -15.75
N ILE A 133 8.51 -3.10 -14.65
CA ILE A 133 7.08 -2.82 -14.65
C ILE A 133 6.85 -1.51 -15.40
N ASP A 134 6.25 -1.61 -16.59
CA ASP A 134 5.78 -0.44 -17.33
C ASP A 134 4.44 0.02 -16.74
N TYR A 135 4.51 0.93 -15.77
CA TYR A 135 3.33 1.54 -15.14
C TYR A 135 2.44 2.30 -16.16
N LEU A 136 2.95 2.62 -17.34
CA LEU A 136 2.19 3.31 -18.39
C LEU A 136 1.48 2.34 -19.34
N ARG A 137 1.80 1.04 -19.31
CA ARG A 137 1.19 0.05 -20.22
C ARG A 137 -0.31 -0.01 -20.04
N VAL A 138 -0.79 -0.12 -18.81
CA VAL A 138 -2.23 -0.24 -18.51
C VAL A 138 -2.95 1.08 -18.84
N PRO A 139 -2.53 2.26 -18.36
CA PRO A 139 -3.15 3.54 -18.74
C PRO A 139 -3.21 3.78 -20.25
N LYS A 140 -2.13 3.51 -20.99
CA LYS A 140 -2.10 3.62 -22.46
C LYS A 140 -3.10 2.67 -23.13
N THR A 141 -3.26 1.46 -22.60
CA THR A 141 -4.22 0.49 -23.12
C THR A 141 -5.66 0.96 -22.92
N VAL A 142 -5.98 1.49 -21.73
CA VAL A 142 -7.31 2.04 -21.44
C VAL A 142 -7.62 3.23 -22.34
N ILE A 143 -6.69 4.19 -22.48
CA ILE A 143 -6.84 5.31 -23.42
C ILE A 143 -7.01 4.80 -24.86
N GLY A 144 -6.27 3.77 -25.25
CA GLY A 144 -6.39 3.15 -26.58
C GLY A 144 -7.78 2.55 -26.85
N ILE A 145 -8.37 1.86 -25.86
CA ILE A 145 -9.73 1.30 -25.96
C ILE A 145 -10.76 2.44 -26.09
N LEU A 146 -10.64 3.49 -25.29
CA LEU A 146 -11.53 4.65 -25.34
C LEU A 146 -11.44 5.36 -26.70
N ASN A 147 -10.21 5.64 -27.17
CA ASN A 147 -9.97 6.33 -28.44
C ASN A 147 -10.49 5.54 -29.64
N GLN A 148 -10.38 4.20 -29.64
CA GLN A 148 -10.93 3.35 -30.70
C GLN A 148 -12.46 3.44 -30.79
N ASN A 149 -13.12 3.77 -29.68
CA ASN A 149 -14.57 3.99 -29.59
C ASN A 149 -14.95 5.48 -29.71
N GLY A 150 -14.03 6.34 -30.17
CA GLY A 150 -14.29 7.77 -30.37
C GLY A 150 -14.40 8.58 -29.08
N ILE A 151 -14.04 7.99 -27.93
CA ILE A 151 -14.03 8.66 -26.63
C ILE A 151 -12.64 9.22 -26.40
N ILE A 152 -12.54 10.53 -26.22
CA ILE A 152 -11.28 11.23 -25.91
C ILE A 152 -11.24 11.48 -24.40
N PRO A 153 -10.50 10.68 -23.61
CA PRO A 153 -10.38 10.91 -22.18
C PRO A 153 -9.51 12.13 -21.89
N VAL A 154 -9.82 12.83 -20.79
CA VAL A 154 -9.00 13.90 -20.25
C VAL A 154 -8.17 13.32 -19.11
N VAL A 155 -6.86 13.56 -19.13
CA VAL A 155 -5.93 13.28 -18.03
C VAL A 155 -5.48 14.65 -17.50
N LEU A 156 -5.67 14.90 -16.20
CA LEU A 156 -5.32 16.19 -15.62
C LEU A 156 -3.84 16.17 -15.20
N GLU A 157 -3.08 17.20 -15.59
CA GLU A 157 -1.63 17.27 -15.31
C GLU A 157 -1.29 17.22 -13.82
N ASP A 158 -2.18 17.79 -13.01
CA ASP A 158 -2.02 17.93 -11.56
C ASP A 158 -2.72 16.83 -10.74
N GLU A 159 -3.25 15.77 -11.40
CA GLU A 159 -3.90 14.68 -10.66
C GLU A 159 -2.92 13.95 -9.74
N LYS A 160 -3.40 13.57 -8.55
CA LYS A 160 -2.60 12.84 -7.56
C LYS A 160 -3.22 11.48 -7.30
N CYS A 161 -2.45 10.63 -6.63
CA CYS A 161 -2.93 9.34 -6.13
C CYS A 161 -4.28 9.49 -5.40
N CYS A 162 -5.12 8.45 -5.48
CA CYS A 162 -6.41 8.39 -4.79
C CYS A 162 -6.29 8.42 -3.25
N GLY A 163 -5.09 8.23 -2.70
CA GLY A 163 -4.86 8.27 -1.25
C GLY A 163 -5.26 6.99 -0.53
N HIS A 164 -5.39 5.89 -1.26
CA HIS A 164 -5.72 4.56 -0.74
C HIS A 164 -4.85 4.17 0.47
N ASP A 165 -3.52 4.34 0.35
CA ASP A 165 -2.57 3.97 1.40
C ASP A 165 -2.77 4.83 2.65
N ASN A 166 -2.94 6.15 2.49
CA ASN A 166 -3.18 7.04 3.62
C ASN A 166 -4.46 6.65 4.36
N TYR A 167 -5.54 6.35 3.62
CA TYR A 167 -6.80 5.93 4.21
C TYR A 167 -6.67 4.62 4.99
N TRP A 168 -6.08 3.56 4.41
CA TRP A 168 -5.98 2.26 5.07
C TRP A 168 -4.97 2.21 6.21
N THR A 169 -3.91 3.00 6.13
CA THR A 169 -2.96 3.15 7.24
C THR A 169 -3.48 4.04 8.38
N GLY A 170 -4.61 4.72 8.18
CA GLY A 170 -5.23 5.61 9.17
C GLY A 170 -4.62 7.01 9.23
N ASP A 171 -3.78 7.41 8.27
CA ASP A 171 -3.31 8.78 8.10
C ASP A 171 -4.40 9.68 7.49
N MET A 172 -5.46 9.87 8.28
CA MET A 172 -6.69 10.55 7.86
C MET A 172 -6.45 12.03 7.56
N ASP A 173 -5.53 12.69 8.26
CA ASP A 173 -5.20 14.10 8.03
C ASP A 173 -4.62 14.33 6.63
N THR A 174 -3.70 13.47 6.19
CA THR A 174 -3.13 13.54 4.83
C THR A 174 -4.17 13.11 3.81
N PHE A 175 -4.89 12.03 4.09
CA PHE A 175 -5.95 11.52 3.22
C PHE A 175 -7.00 12.59 2.91
N GLU A 176 -7.56 13.26 3.93
CA GLU A 176 -8.59 14.26 3.73
C GLU A 176 -8.10 15.47 2.93
N LYS A 177 -6.86 15.93 3.16
CA LYS A 177 -6.26 17.03 2.39
C LYS A 177 -6.11 16.63 0.92
N LEU A 178 -5.66 15.41 0.66
CA LEU A 178 -5.51 14.86 -0.68
C LEU A 178 -6.86 14.68 -1.38
N ALA A 179 -7.86 14.13 -0.70
CA ALA A 179 -9.19 13.94 -1.23
C ALA A 179 -9.86 15.30 -1.57
N LYS A 180 -9.73 16.30 -0.68
CA LYS A 180 -10.18 17.68 -0.96
C LYS A 180 -9.49 18.25 -2.18
N TYR A 181 -8.16 18.12 -2.28
CA TYR A 181 -7.42 18.59 -3.45
C TYR A 181 -7.92 17.93 -4.75
N ASN A 182 -8.03 16.61 -4.78
CA ASN A 182 -8.45 15.86 -5.97
C ASN A 182 -9.89 16.20 -6.39
N VAL A 183 -10.85 16.25 -5.45
CA VAL A 183 -12.24 16.60 -5.75
C VAL A 183 -12.34 18.01 -6.32
N HIS A 184 -11.64 18.99 -5.74
CA HIS A 184 -11.64 20.36 -6.26
C HIS A 184 -11.00 20.45 -7.64
N LEU A 185 -9.88 19.76 -7.88
CA LEU A 185 -9.21 19.71 -9.18
C LEU A 185 -10.17 19.21 -10.27
N PHE A 186 -10.80 18.06 -10.04
CA PHE A 186 -11.71 17.42 -11.00
C PHE A 186 -12.98 18.24 -11.21
N LYS A 187 -13.55 18.80 -10.14
CA LYS A 187 -14.73 19.66 -10.20
C LYS A 187 -14.46 20.93 -10.99
N ASN A 188 -13.33 21.61 -10.74
CA ASN A 188 -12.95 22.84 -11.42
C ASN A 188 -12.62 22.60 -12.90
N ALA A 189 -12.11 21.41 -13.24
CA ALA A 189 -11.93 20.97 -14.62
C ALA A 189 -13.25 20.63 -15.34
N GLY A 190 -14.40 20.65 -14.64
CA GLY A 190 -15.71 20.34 -15.21
C GLY A 190 -15.93 18.85 -15.47
N VAL A 191 -15.17 17.96 -14.82
CA VAL A 191 -15.31 16.51 -14.96
C VAL A 191 -16.68 16.07 -14.45
N LYS A 192 -17.36 15.25 -15.24
CA LYS A 192 -18.65 14.62 -14.86
C LYS A 192 -18.54 13.12 -14.66
N THR A 193 -17.59 12.49 -15.34
CA THR A 193 -17.39 11.05 -15.32
C THR A 193 -15.93 10.75 -15.06
N ILE A 194 -15.67 9.87 -14.10
CA ILE A 194 -14.34 9.39 -13.73
C ILE A 194 -14.28 7.91 -14.07
N ILE A 195 -13.26 7.53 -14.84
CA ILE A 195 -13.03 6.13 -15.22
C ILE A 195 -11.73 5.69 -14.54
N CYS A 196 -11.84 4.72 -13.64
CA CYS A 196 -10.71 4.15 -12.92
C CYS A 196 -10.30 2.81 -13.55
N ASN A 197 -9.00 2.58 -13.75
CA ASN A 197 -8.47 1.28 -14.17
C ASN A 197 -7.90 0.45 -13.02
N CYS A 198 -7.82 1.03 -11.83
CA CYS A 198 -7.30 0.45 -10.60
C CYS A 198 -8.48 0.28 -9.64
N ALA A 199 -8.60 -0.90 -9.04
CA ALA A 199 -9.73 -1.25 -8.17
C ALA A 199 -9.74 -0.40 -6.91
N GLU A 200 -8.56 -0.14 -6.33
CA GLU A 200 -8.40 0.74 -5.18
C GLU A 200 -8.82 2.17 -5.53
N GLY A 201 -8.37 2.69 -6.68
CA GLY A 201 -8.80 3.99 -7.18
C GLY A 201 -10.31 4.07 -7.38
N TYR A 202 -10.92 3.03 -7.97
CA TYR A 202 -12.37 2.92 -8.11
C TYR A 202 -13.07 2.97 -6.76
N TYR A 203 -12.67 2.14 -5.81
CA TYR A 203 -13.26 2.08 -4.47
C TYR A 203 -13.17 3.43 -3.74
N MET A 204 -11.99 4.05 -3.75
CA MET A 204 -11.76 5.34 -3.12
C MET A 204 -12.67 6.43 -3.69
N TRP A 205 -12.77 6.54 -5.02
CA TRP A 205 -13.63 7.54 -5.64
C TRP A 205 -15.13 7.21 -5.47
N LYS A 206 -15.54 5.96 -5.70
CA LYS A 206 -16.94 5.54 -5.73
C LYS A 206 -17.60 5.58 -4.36
N PHE A 207 -16.88 5.16 -3.33
CA PHE A 207 -17.44 4.97 -1.98
C PHE A 207 -16.85 5.96 -0.99
N VAL A 208 -15.52 6.00 -0.84
CA VAL A 208 -14.88 6.77 0.25
C VAL A 208 -15.00 8.27 0.03
N TYR A 209 -14.64 8.79 -1.15
CA TYR A 209 -14.75 10.21 -1.47
C TYR A 209 -16.23 10.61 -1.48
N LYS A 210 -17.09 9.79 -2.10
CA LYS A 210 -18.53 10.06 -2.12
C LYS A 210 -19.11 10.22 -0.71
N ASP A 211 -18.73 9.37 0.24
CA ASP A 211 -19.17 9.49 1.63
C ASP A 211 -18.56 10.71 2.33
N LEU A 212 -17.27 10.98 2.11
CA LEU A 212 -16.55 12.12 2.70
C LEU A 212 -17.16 13.48 2.29
N PHE A 213 -17.71 13.58 1.09
CA PHE A 213 -18.26 14.82 0.51
C PHE A 213 -19.81 14.80 0.40
N LYS A 214 -20.49 13.90 1.15
CA LYS A 214 -21.96 13.79 1.10
C LYS A 214 -22.69 15.03 1.61
N GLU A 215 -22.11 15.75 2.59
CA GLU A 215 -22.78 16.86 3.26
C GLU A 215 -22.67 18.19 2.50
N ASN A 216 -21.56 18.43 1.81
CA ASN A 216 -21.31 19.67 1.06
C ASN A 216 -21.71 19.57 -0.42
N ASN A 217 -22.17 18.39 -0.88
CA ASN A 217 -22.59 18.14 -2.26
C ASN A 217 -21.52 18.54 -3.30
N ASP A 218 -20.25 18.48 -2.91
CA ASP A 218 -19.10 18.81 -3.78
C ASP A 218 -18.74 17.64 -4.71
N PHE A 219 -19.23 16.44 -4.41
CA PHE A 219 -19.00 15.23 -5.17
C PHE A 219 -20.18 14.91 -6.10
N ASN A 220 -20.07 15.33 -7.37
CA ASN A 220 -21.11 15.13 -8.39
C ASN A 220 -20.59 14.33 -9.60
N PHE A 221 -19.72 13.35 -9.34
CA PHE A 221 -19.09 12.54 -10.37
C PHE A 221 -19.78 11.18 -10.52
N GLU A 222 -19.98 10.76 -11.77
CA GLU A 222 -20.26 9.37 -12.11
C GLU A 222 -18.94 8.60 -12.16
N VAL A 223 -18.74 7.66 -11.24
CA VAL A 223 -17.50 6.88 -11.13
C VAL A 223 -17.73 5.46 -11.65
N TYR A 224 -16.89 5.01 -12.58
CA TYR A 224 -16.90 3.66 -13.14
C TYR A 224 -15.51 3.03 -13.05
N HIS A 225 -15.47 1.72 -12.80
CA HIS A 225 -14.29 0.94 -13.17
C HIS A 225 -14.27 0.75 -14.70
N ILE A 226 -13.09 0.59 -15.31
CA ILE A 226 -12.99 0.45 -16.77
C ILE A 226 -13.77 -0.76 -17.31
N SER A 227 -13.83 -1.87 -16.57
CA SER A 227 -14.64 -3.04 -16.96
C SER A 227 -16.14 -2.73 -16.96
N GLU A 228 -16.63 -1.98 -15.96
CA GLU A 228 -18.02 -1.51 -15.90
C GLU A 228 -18.34 -0.59 -17.07
N TYR A 229 -17.43 0.36 -17.35
CA TYR A 229 -17.61 1.32 -18.42
C TYR A 229 -17.58 0.65 -19.80
N ILE A 230 -16.70 -0.32 -20.00
CA ILE A 230 -16.65 -1.17 -21.19
C ILE A 230 -17.99 -1.88 -21.41
N GLN A 231 -18.55 -2.50 -20.37
CA GLN A 231 -19.83 -3.21 -20.49
C GLN A 231 -20.98 -2.23 -20.75
N LYS A 232 -21.02 -1.11 -20.03
CA LYS A 232 -22.08 -0.10 -20.12
C LYS A 232 -22.17 0.51 -21.52
N GLU A 233 -21.04 0.85 -22.12
CA GLU A 233 -20.96 1.55 -23.40
C GLU A 233 -20.73 0.60 -24.59
N GLY A 234 -20.65 -0.72 -24.36
CA GLY A 234 -20.45 -1.71 -25.44
C GLY A 234 -19.09 -1.59 -26.14
N LEU A 235 -18.05 -1.13 -25.43
CA LEU A 235 -16.77 -0.72 -26.06
C LEU A 235 -15.98 -1.87 -26.72
N LEU A 236 -16.39 -3.12 -26.49
CA LEU A 236 -15.78 -4.30 -27.07
C LEU A 236 -16.54 -4.86 -28.28
N ASP A 237 -17.74 -4.35 -28.57
CA ASP A 237 -18.61 -4.91 -29.62
C ASP A 237 -17.97 -4.77 -31.02
N ASP A 238 -17.28 -3.65 -31.25
CA ASP A 238 -16.59 -3.34 -32.52
C ASP A 238 -15.05 -3.38 -32.40
N LEU A 239 -14.50 -3.81 -31.24
CA LEU A 239 -13.06 -3.74 -30.99
C LEU A 239 -12.30 -4.84 -31.75
N LYS A 240 -11.35 -4.42 -32.59
CA LYS A 240 -10.47 -5.35 -33.30
C LYS A 240 -9.25 -5.70 -32.44
N LEU A 241 -9.32 -6.83 -31.75
CA LEU A 241 -8.15 -7.36 -31.05
C LEU A 241 -7.10 -7.83 -32.07
N PRO A 242 -5.84 -7.40 -31.95
CA PRO A 242 -4.78 -7.74 -32.90
C PRO A 242 -4.40 -9.23 -32.88
N ASN A 243 -4.84 -9.98 -31.86
CA ASN A 243 -4.57 -11.40 -31.72
C ASN A 243 -5.91 -12.14 -31.48
N SER A 244 -6.39 -12.85 -32.49
CA SER A 244 -7.68 -13.57 -32.47
C SER A 244 -7.56 -15.03 -32.03
N ASP A 245 -6.37 -15.46 -31.62
CA ASP A 245 -6.16 -16.83 -31.16
C ASP A 245 -6.91 -17.08 -29.85
N LYS A 246 -7.54 -18.25 -29.76
CA LYS A 246 -8.20 -18.70 -28.53
C LYS A 246 -7.12 -19.00 -27.49
N ILE A 247 -6.93 -18.07 -26.56
CA ILE A 247 -6.05 -18.25 -25.41
C ILE A 247 -6.85 -18.68 -24.18
N LEU A 248 -6.29 -19.57 -23.38
CA LEU A 248 -6.81 -19.88 -22.05
C LEU A 248 -6.35 -18.79 -21.08
N VAL A 249 -7.28 -18.17 -20.38
CA VAL A 249 -7.00 -17.13 -19.38
C VAL A 249 -7.63 -17.51 -18.05
N THR A 250 -6.94 -17.16 -16.96
CA THR A 250 -7.52 -17.16 -15.61
C THR A 250 -7.85 -15.73 -15.27
N TYR A 251 -9.14 -15.46 -15.04
CA TYR A 251 -9.60 -14.15 -14.59
C TYR A 251 -9.45 -14.06 -13.07
N HIS A 252 -8.85 -12.97 -12.61
CA HIS A 252 -8.79 -12.60 -11.19
C HIS A 252 -9.58 -11.31 -11.03
N ASP A 253 -10.69 -11.42 -10.29
CA ASP A 253 -11.44 -10.24 -9.88
C ASP A 253 -10.71 -9.60 -8.70
N PRO A 254 -10.40 -8.30 -8.75
CA PRO A 254 -9.85 -7.60 -7.59
C PRO A 254 -10.87 -7.66 -6.44
N CYS A 255 -10.35 -7.76 -5.21
CA CYS A 255 -11.14 -7.75 -3.97
C CYS A 255 -12.00 -6.49 -3.89
#